data_AF-F3NG27-F1
#
_entry.id   AF-F3NG27-F1
#
_cell.length_a   1.000
_cell.length_b   1.000
_cell.length_c   1.000
_cell.angle_alpha   90.00
_cell.angle_beta   90.00
_cell.angle_gamma   90.00
#
_symmetry.space_group_name_H-M   'P 1'
#
loop_
_entity.id
_entity.type
_entity.pdbx_description
1 polymer ?
#
loop_
_entity_poly.entity_id
_entity_poly.type
_entity_poly.pdbx_seq_one_letter_code
_entity_poly.pdbx_strand_id
1 'polypeptide(L)' 'MLGDPVRGLVRPANKSAEFAGASRPGDLVLTGALHASLPVTEKMSVHAEFAHIGGITAAFTS' A
#
# COMPACT_ATOMS: atom_id res chain seq x y z
N MET A 1 -6.95 3.07 6.51
CA MET A 1 -7.07 1.60 6.55
C MET A 1 -8.29 1.11 7.33
N LEU A 2 -8.81 -0.09 7.01
CA LEU A 2 -10.04 -0.69 7.58
C LEU A 2 -9.90 -1.17 9.05
N GLY A 3 -9.23 -0.39 9.90
CA GLY A 3 -8.90 -0.74 11.29
C GLY A 3 -7.80 -1.80 11.46
N ASP A 4 -7.53 -2.61 10.43
CA ASP A 4 -6.48 -3.64 10.38
C ASP A 4 -5.99 -3.82 8.92
N PRO A 5 -4.67 -3.77 8.64
CA PRO A 5 -4.10 -4.02 7.31
C PRO A 5 -4.52 -5.34 6.66
N VAL A 6 -4.68 -6.41 7.45
CA VAL A 6 -5.05 -7.74 6.95
C VAL A 6 -6.46 -7.72 6.35
N ARG A 7 -7.37 -6.91 6.90
CA ARG A 7 -8.72 -6.72 6.33
C ARG A 7 -8.67 -6.04 4.95
N GLY A 8 -7.63 -5.25 4.72
CA GLY A 8 -7.29 -4.67 3.41
C GLY A 8 -6.84 -5.71 2.38
N LEU A 9 -6.45 -6.91 2.78
CA LEU A 9 -6.16 -8.05 1.90
C LEU A 9 -7.39 -8.95 1.68
N VAL A 10 -8.10 -9.28 2.75
CA VAL A 10 -9.26 -10.20 2.71
C VAL A 10 -10.39 -9.65 1.84
N ARG A 11 -10.69 -8.34 1.96
CA ARG A 11 -11.80 -7.74 1.19
C ARG A 11 -11.51 -7.73 -0.32
N PRO A 12 -10.33 -7.31 -0.81
CA PRO A 12 -9.99 -7.43 -2.22
C PRO A 12 -9.91 -8.88 -2.70
N ALA A 13 -9.32 -9.80 -1.95
CA ALA A 13 -9.21 -11.21 -2.37
C ALA A 13 -10.59 -11.85 -2.58
N ASN A 14 -11.55 -11.57 -1.68
CA ASN A 14 -12.92 -12.06 -1.82
C ASN A 14 -13.66 -11.42 -3.01
N LYS A 15 -13.37 -10.15 -3.34
CA LYS A 15 -13.98 -9.45 -4.49
C LYS A 15 -13.30 -9.73 -5.83
N SER A 16 -12.00 -9.96 -5.85
CA SER A 16 -11.24 -10.22 -7.08
C SER A 16 -11.52 -11.62 -7.62
N ALA A 17 -11.86 -12.58 -6.75
CA ALA A 17 -12.40 -13.88 -7.15
C ALA A 17 -13.63 -13.76 -8.06
N GLU A 18 -14.41 -12.68 -7.93
CA GLU A 18 -15.59 -12.43 -8.76
C GLU A 18 -15.30 -11.68 -10.08
N PHE A 19 -14.22 -10.88 -10.17
CA PHE A 19 -14.03 -9.92 -11.29
C PHE A 19 -12.63 -9.81 -11.91
N ALA A 20 -11.56 -10.19 -11.22
CA ALA A 20 -10.18 -9.90 -11.66
C ALA A 20 -9.21 -11.10 -11.57
N GLY A 21 -9.70 -12.26 -11.13
CA GLY A 21 -8.88 -13.44 -10.86
C GLY A 21 -8.47 -13.53 -9.39
N ALA A 22 -8.37 -14.77 -8.89
CA ALA A 22 -7.88 -15.02 -7.54
C ALA A 22 -6.39 -14.65 -7.43
N SER A 23 -5.98 -14.10 -6.28
CA SER A 23 -4.57 -13.85 -6.01
C SER A 23 -3.79 -15.16 -6.00
N ARG A 24 -2.62 -15.15 -6.62
CA ARG A 24 -1.72 -16.29 -6.73
C ARG A 24 -0.62 -16.22 -5.67
N PRO A 25 -0.04 -17.37 -5.29
CA PRO A 25 1.18 -17.37 -4.51
C PRO A 25 2.26 -16.53 -5.20
N GLY A 26 2.85 -15.58 -4.47
CA GLY A 26 3.84 -14.64 -4.99
C GLY A 26 3.29 -13.26 -5.36
N ASP A 27 1.97 -13.06 -5.36
CA ASP A 27 1.39 -11.74 -5.62
C ASP A 27 1.67 -10.75 -4.47
N LEU A 28 2.00 -9.51 -4.86
CA LEU A 28 2.17 -8.40 -3.92
C LEU A 28 0.89 -7.55 -3.89
N VAL A 29 0.34 -7.35 -2.67
CA VAL A 29 -0.91 -6.61 -2.47
C VAL A 29 -0.65 -5.36 -1.65
N LEU A 30 -1.02 -4.20 -2.22
CA LEU A 30 -1.08 -2.93 -1.48
C LEU A 30 -2.43 -2.81 -0.78
N THR A 31 -2.44 -3.01 0.52
CA THR A 31 -3.63 -3.09 1.39
C THR A 31 -4.39 -1.77 1.59
N GLY A 32 -3.95 -0.69 0.93
CA GLY A 32 -4.51 0.66 1.03
C GLY A 32 -3.68 1.62 1.89
N ALA A 33 -4.04 2.90 1.84
CA ALA A 33 -3.27 3.97 2.50
C ALA A 33 -3.48 4.00 4.02
N LEU A 34 -2.36 4.23 4.74
CA LEU A 34 -2.33 4.45 6.18
C LEU A 34 -2.56 5.92 6.57
N HIS A 35 -2.25 6.85 5.67
CA HIS A 35 -2.41 8.29 5.83
C HIS A 35 -3.07 8.91 4.60
N ALA A 36 -3.51 10.17 4.72
CA ALA A 36 -4.01 10.93 3.57
C ALA A 36 -2.87 11.18 2.57
N SER A 37 -3.17 11.12 1.27
CA SER A 37 -2.17 11.40 0.24
C SER A 37 -1.66 12.83 0.33
N LEU A 38 -0.37 13.01 0.10
CA LEU A 38 0.28 14.32 0.03
C LEU A 38 0.62 14.64 -1.44
N PRO A 39 0.52 15.91 -1.87
CA PRO A 39 1.00 16.30 -3.18
C PRO A 39 2.51 16.13 -3.25
N VAL A 40 3.00 15.52 -4.33
CA VAL A 40 4.43 15.42 -4.63
C VAL A 40 4.88 16.67 -5.36
N THR A 41 6.01 17.24 -4.95
CA THR A 41 6.65 18.37 -5.62
C THR A 41 8.02 17.99 -6.17
N GLU A 42 8.55 18.78 -7.12
CA GLU A 42 9.89 18.55 -7.67
C GLU A 42 10.95 18.54 -6.57
N LYS A 43 11.91 17.61 -6.66
CA LYS A 43 13.03 17.43 -5.73
C LYS A 43 12.59 17.06 -4.30
N MET A 44 11.33 16.64 -4.12
CA MET A 44 10.83 16.17 -2.83
C MET A 44 11.46 14.82 -2.45
N SER A 45 11.78 14.65 -1.18
CA SER A 45 12.09 13.35 -0.60
C SER A 45 11.08 13.04 0.50
N VAL A 46 10.50 11.84 0.47
CA VAL A 46 9.52 11.37 1.44
C VAL A 46 10.08 10.14 2.13
N HIS A 47 10.09 10.16 3.45
CA HIS A 47 10.43 9.01 4.29
C HIS A 47 9.22 8.63 5.13
N ALA A 48 8.80 7.38 5.03
CA ALA A 48 7.74 6.80 5.85
C ALA A 48 8.35 5.71 6.74
N GLU A 49 8.22 5.90 8.05
CA GLU A 49 8.72 4.97 9.07
C GLU A 49 7.56 4.19 9.68
N PHE A 50 7.71 2.87 9.78
CA PHE A 50 6.74 1.95 10.34
C PHE A 50 7.34 1.27 11.56
N ALA A 51 6.81 1.56 12.75
CA ALA A 51 7.39 1.27 14.06
C ALA A 51 8.07 -0.11 14.25
N HIS A 52 7.56 -1.17 13.62
CA HIS A 52 8.10 -2.53 13.76
C HIS A 52 8.37 -3.24 12.42
N ILE A 53 8.22 -2.53 11.29
CA ILE A 53 8.38 -3.09 9.94
C ILE A 53 9.63 -2.48 9.26
N GLY A 54 10.00 -1.25 9.63
CA GLY A 54 11.12 -0.51 9.07
C GLY A 54 10.65 0.72 8.29
N GLY A 55 11.54 1.27 7.46
CA GLY A 55 11.30 2.52 6.75
C GLY A 55 11.41 2.39 5.24
N ILE A 56 10.67 3.23 4.53
CA ILE A 56 10.75 3.37 3.06
C ILE A 56 11.03 4.84 2.74
N THR A 57 12.00 5.08 1.86
CA THR A 57 12.31 6.42 1.35
C THR A 57 12.13 6.46 -0.16
N ALA A 58 11.47 7.52 -0.65
CA ALA A 58 11.35 7.82 -2.06
C ALA A 58 11.81 9.25 -2.33
N ALA A 59 12.66 9.43 -3.34
CA ALA A 59 13.10 10.74 -3.83
C ALA A 59 12.52 10.97 -5.23
N PHE A 60 11.90 12.13 -5.43
CA PHE A 60 11.30 12.54 -6.69
C PHE A 60 12.24 13.52 -7.38
N THR A 61 12.81 13.09 -8.51
CA THR A 61 13.72 13.90 -9.32
C THR A 61 12.96 14.57 -10.47
N SER A 62 13.51 15.68 -10.99
CA SER A 62 13.05 16.33 -12.22
C SER A 62 13.53 15.59 -13.46
#